data_AF-W2TGR8-F1
#
_entry.id   AF-W2TGR8-F1
#
_cell.length_a   1.000
_cell.length_b   1.000
_cell.length_c   1.000
_cell.angle_alpha   90.00
_cell.angle_beta   90.00
_cell.angle_gamma   90.00
#
_symmetry.space_group_name_H-M   'P 1'
#
loop_
_entity.id
_entity.type
_entity.pdbx_description
1 polymer ?
#
loop_
_entity_poly.entity_id
_entity_poly.type
_entity_poly.pdbx_seq_one_letter_code
_entity_poly.pdbx_strand_id
1 'polypeptide(L)'
;VLIETGPAITISAFTNILAFVIGAYSSPPEIRLFCIGNAVCILMDMLYQLTFYTAVMALFADSAVQYSEKEESSRLKTAAQDFLHWYTGLVSNWKVSLAVMLIWVVYVGGAIVGLFYVSIDLSPQKMFLPDSKLIH
;
A
#
# COMPACT_ATOMS: atom_id res chain seq x y z
N VAL A 1 9.36 -7.87 -17.98
CA VAL A 1 8.59 -7.27 -16.88
C VAL A 1 8.62 -8.12 -15.62
N LEU A 2 8.12 -9.37 -15.61
CA LEU A 2 8.07 -10.19 -14.38
C LEU A 2 9.45 -10.47 -13.76
N ILE A 3 10.50 -10.64 -14.56
CA ILE A 3 11.85 -10.88 -14.03
C ILE A 3 12.45 -9.66 -13.30
N GLU A 4 11.98 -8.46 -13.62
CA GLU A 4 12.43 -7.21 -13.00
C GLU A 4 11.52 -6.78 -11.83
N THR A 5 10.20 -6.95 -11.97
CA THR A 5 9.23 -6.50 -10.96
C THR A 5 8.80 -7.59 -9.99
N GLY A 6 8.96 -8.87 -10.35
CA GLY A 6 8.61 -10.03 -9.53
C GLY A 6 9.28 -10.05 -8.15
N PRO A 7 10.59 -9.76 -8.04
CA PRO A 7 11.25 -9.68 -6.73
C PRO A 7 10.63 -8.61 -5.82
N ALA A 8 10.31 -7.42 -6.36
CA ALA A 8 9.71 -6.34 -5.58
C ALA A 8 8.30 -6.68 -5.08
N ILE A 9 7.48 -7.31 -5.93
CA ILE A 9 6.13 -7.79 -5.57
C ILE A 9 6.22 -8.81 -4.44
N THR A 10 7.11 -9.81 -4.58
CA THR A 10 7.30 -10.86 -3.58
C THR A 10 7.81 -10.29 -2.25
N ILE A 11 8.76 -9.35 -2.26
CA ILE A 11 9.26 -8.70 -1.03
C ILE A 11 8.14 -7.92 -0.33
N SER A 12 7.33 -7.17 -1.09
CA SER A 12 6.19 -6.44 -0.55
C SER A 12 5.14 -7.37 0.08
N ALA A 13 4.74 -8.43 -0.65
CA ALA A 13 3.81 -9.43 -0.13
C ALA A 13 4.35 -10.14 1.11
N PHE A 14 5.63 -10.54 1.09
CA PHE A 14 6.28 -11.24 2.20
C PHE A 14 6.34 -10.37 3.46
N THR A 15 6.74 -9.10 3.32
CA THR A 15 6.78 -8.17 4.47
C THR A 15 5.39 -7.90 5.05
N ASN A 16 4.36 -7.76 4.21
CA ASN A 16 2.97 -7.64 4.68
C ASN A 16 2.50 -8.91 5.41
N ILE A 17 2.77 -10.10 4.87
CA ILE A 17 2.42 -11.37 5.53
C ILE A 17 3.08 -11.45 6.90
N LEU A 18 4.36 -11.12 7.01
CA LEU A 18 5.06 -11.10 8.30
C LEU A 18 4.45 -10.10 9.27
N ALA A 19 4.12 -8.88 8.82
CA ALA A 19 3.46 -7.88 9.65
C ALA A 19 2.11 -8.39 10.19
N PHE A 20 1.30 -9.04 9.36
CA PHE A 20 0.04 -9.64 9.78
C PHE A 20 0.22 -10.85 10.70
N VAL A 21 1.24 -11.69 10.48
CA VAL A 21 1.53 -12.84 11.36
C VAL A 21 1.98 -12.37 12.74
N ILE A 22 2.85 -11.36 12.82
CA ILE A 22 3.27 -10.74 14.08
C ILE A 22 2.06 -10.07 14.75
N GLY A 23 1.23 -9.37 13.98
CA GLY A 23 -0.03 -8.79 14.46
C GLY A 23 -0.99 -9.86 15.02
N ALA A 24 -1.10 -11.01 14.36
CA ALA A 24 -1.92 -12.13 14.82
C ALA A 24 -1.40 -12.74 16.13
N TYR A 25 -0.08 -12.82 16.31
CA TYR A 25 0.52 -13.33 17.53
C TYR A 25 0.32 -12.39 18.73
N SER A 26 0.43 -11.08 18.51
CA SER A 26 0.34 -10.07 19.58
C SER A 26 -1.08 -9.63 19.92
N SER A 27 -2.07 -9.88 19.06
CA SER A 27 -3.42 -9.32 19.19
C SER A 27 -4.40 -10.20 19.97
N PRO A 28 -5.46 -9.60 20.58
CA PRO A 28 -6.61 -10.32 21.14
C PRO A 28 -7.28 -11.26 20.13
N PRO A 29 -8.01 -12.30 20.59
CA PRO A 29 -8.55 -13.36 19.74
C PRO A 29 -9.48 -12.85 18.62
N GLU A 30 -10.17 -11.73 18.82
CA GLU A 30 -11.07 -11.12 17.85
C GLU A 30 -10.31 -10.55 16.64
N ILE A 31 -9.18 -9.89 16.88
CA ILE A 31 -8.34 -9.26 15.85
C ILE A 31 -7.41 -10.29 15.20
N ARG A 32 -7.04 -11.35 15.94
CA ARG A 32 -6.18 -12.42 15.44
C ARG A 32 -6.77 -13.13 14.22
N LEU A 33 -8.08 -13.40 14.19
CA LEU A 33 -8.72 -14.04 13.05
C LEU A 33 -8.66 -13.15 11.80
N PHE A 34 -8.83 -11.83 11.98
CA PHE A 34 -8.67 -10.85 10.92
C PHE A 34 -7.24 -10.82 10.37
N CYS A 35 -6.23 -10.80 11.25
CA CYS A 35 -4.82 -10.79 10.82
C CYS A 35 -4.44 -12.08 10.06
N ILE A 36 -4.86 -13.26 10.54
CA ILE A 36 -4.61 -14.53 9.84
C ILE A 36 -5.32 -14.55 8.49
N GLY A 37 -6.57 -14.09 8.42
CA GLY A 37 -7.32 -13.99 7.17
C GLY A 37 -6.59 -13.14 6.13
N ASN A 38 -6.14 -11.94 6.51
CA ASN A 38 -5.37 -11.07 5.61
C ASN A 38 -4.04 -11.67 5.17
N ALA A 39 -3.30 -12.33 6.08
CA ALA A 39 -2.05 -13.00 5.73
C ALA A 39 -2.27 -14.09 4.66
N VAL A 40 -3.33 -14.89 4.80
CA VAL A 40 -3.69 -15.93 3.82
C VAL A 40 -4.17 -15.31 2.50
N CYS A 41 -4.99 -14.26 2.54
CA CYS A 41 -5.44 -13.56 1.33
C CYS A 41 -4.27 -13.00 0.52
N ILE A 42 -3.30 -12.35 1.18
CA ILE A 42 -2.12 -11.78 0.52
C ILE A 42 -1.23 -12.89 -0.06
N LEU A 43 -1.09 -14.01 0.64
CA LEU A 43 -0.36 -15.17 0.10
C LEU A 43 -1.02 -15.72 -1.16
N MET A 44 -2.34 -15.89 -1.15
CA MET A 44 -3.09 -16.38 -2.30
C MET A 44 -3.07 -15.40 -3.47
N ASP A 45 -3.19 -14.10 -3.19
CA ASP A 45 -3.07 -13.04 -4.17
C ASP A 45 -1.68 -13.06 -4.85
N MET A 46 -0.61 -13.20 -4.08
CA MET A 46 0.75 -13.34 -4.63
C MET A 46 0.88 -14.56 -5.55
N LEU A 47 0.33 -15.72 -5.17
CA LEU A 47 0.36 -16.93 -6.00
C LEU A 47 -0.42 -16.74 -7.30
N TYR A 48 -1.58 -16.10 -7.24
CA TYR A 48 -2.42 -15.83 -8.41
C TYR A 48 -1.76 -14.82 -9.37
N GLN A 49 -1.13 -13.76 -8.84
CA GLN A 49 -0.40 -12.78 -9.63
C GLN A 49 0.81 -13.41 -10.34
N LEU A 50 1.58 -14.26 -9.65
CA LEU A 50 2.76 -14.90 -10.24
C LEU A 50 2.42 -15.93 -11.32
N THR A 51 1.34 -16.70 -11.14
CA THR A 51 1.00 -17.81 -12.04
C THR A 51 -0.03 -17.42 -13.09
N PHE A 52 -1.28 -17.25 -12.67
CA PHE A 52 -2.43 -17.06 -13.56
C PHE A 52 -2.35 -15.73 -14.30
N TYR A 53 -2.14 -14.62 -13.59
CA TYR A 53 -2.08 -13.30 -14.22
C TYR A 53 -0.91 -13.19 -15.21
N THR A 54 0.28 -13.67 -14.83
CA THR A 54 1.43 -13.74 -15.74
C THR A 54 1.12 -14.56 -17.00
N ALA A 55 0.50 -15.73 -16.87
CA ALA A 55 0.18 -16.59 -18.00
C ALA A 55 -0.82 -15.92 -18.96
N VAL A 56 -1.85 -15.27 -18.40
CA VAL A 56 -2.81 -14.48 -19.18
C VAL A 56 -2.09 -13.35 -19.92
N MET A 57 -1.27 -12.55 -19.24
CA MET A 57 -0.50 -11.48 -19.87
C MET A 57 0.44 -11.97 -20.98
N ALA A 58 1.02 -13.16 -20.84
CA ALA A 58 1.87 -13.77 -21.87
C ALA A 58 1.07 -14.17 -23.12
N LEU A 59 -0.17 -14.64 -22.97
CA LEU A 59 -1.05 -15.00 -24.09
C LEU A 59 -1.53 -13.76 -24.86
N PHE A 60 -1.91 -12.70 -24.14
CA PHE A 60 -2.40 -11.47 -24.75
C PHE A 60 -1.29 -10.62 -25.39
N ALA A 61 -0.03 -10.83 -24.99
CA ALA A 61 1.13 -10.12 -25.55
C ALA A 61 1.29 -10.29 -27.07
N ASP A 62 0.77 -11.37 -27.67
CA ASP A 62 0.90 -11.68 -29.10
C ASP A 62 -0.32 -11.28 -29.95
N SER A 63 -1.37 -10.71 -29.33
CA SER A 63 -2.63 -10.40 -30.02
C SER A 63 -2.67 -8.99 -30.63
N ALA A 64 -3.30 -8.87 -31.82
CA ALA A 64 -3.36 -7.66 -32.66
C ALA A 64 -4.16 -6.46 -32.08
N VAL A 65 -4.54 -6.48 -30.80
CA VAL A 65 -5.15 -5.36 -30.05
C VAL A 65 -4.20 -4.16 -29.92
N GLN A 66 -2.93 -4.38 -30.23
CA GLN A 66 -1.82 -3.46 -30.02
C GLN A 66 -1.88 -2.14 -30.80
N TYR A 67 -2.69 -1.98 -31.87
CA TYR A 67 -2.61 -0.77 -32.71
C TYR A 67 -3.36 0.43 -32.11
N SER A 68 -4.59 0.25 -31.63
CA SER A 68 -5.39 1.34 -31.02
C SER A 68 -4.90 1.70 -29.61
N GLU A 69 -4.49 0.71 -28.83
CA GLU A 69 -4.01 0.92 -27.45
C GLU A 69 -2.62 1.57 -27.41
N LYS A 70 -1.78 1.33 -28.42
CA LYS A 70 -0.41 1.88 -28.47
C LYS A 70 -0.36 3.36 -28.79
N GLU A 71 -1.34 3.90 -29.54
CA GLU A 71 -1.43 5.35 -29.79
C GLU A 71 -1.85 6.11 -28.51
N GLU A 72 -2.88 5.62 -27.81
CA GLU A 72 -3.32 6.19 -26.54
C GLU A 72 -2.26 6.02 -25.44
N SER A 73 -1.68 4.82 -25.31
CA SER A 73 -0.55 4.52 -24.41
C SER A 73 0.67 5.38 -24.72
N SER A 74 0.94 5.69 -25.99
CA SER A 74 2.05 6.57 -26.40
C SER A 74 1.85 7.99 -25.87
N ARG A 75 0.65 8.56 -26.06
CA ARG A 75 0.34 9.91 -25.55
C ARG A 75 0.41 9.97 -24.02
N LEU A 76 -0.14 8.96 -23.34
CA LEU A 76 -0.07 8.82 -21.89
C LEU A 76 1.37 8.67 -21.39
N LYS A 77 2.20 7.88 -22.08
CA LYS A 77 3.62 7.71 -21.77
C LYS A 77 4.40 9.01 -21.94
N THR A 78 4.18 9.76 -23.02
CA THR A 78 4.86 11.05 -23.24
C THR A 78 4.47 12.04 -22.15
N ALA A 79 3.18 12.19 -21.85
CA ALA A 79 2.73 13.08 -20.78
C ALA A 79 3.27 12.65 -19.39
N ALA A 80 3.27 11.35 -19.09
CA ALA A 80 3.82 10.82 -17.86
C ALA A 80 5.33 11.06 -17.77
N GLN A 81 6.07 10.88 -18.86
CA GLN A 81 7.51 11.06 -18.93
C GLN A 81 7.89 12.54 -18.78
N ASP A 82 7.16 13.46 -19.40
CA ASP A 82 7.35 14.89 -19.23
C ASP A 82 7.10 15.32 -17.77
N PHE A 83 6.04 14.81 -17.15
CA PHE A 83 5.76 15.02 -15.73
C PHE A 83 6.88 14.44 -14.85
N LEU A 84 7.34 13.22 -15.13
CA LEU A 84 8.39 12.55 -14.36
C LEU A 84 9.71 13.32 -14.44
N HIS A 85 10.06 13.85 -15.62
CA HIS A 85 11.24 14.70 -15.79
C HIS A 85 11.13 16.00 -14.98
N TRP A 86 9.99 16.67 -15.05
CA TRP A 86 9.74 17.86 -14.23
C TRP A 86 9.81 17.57 -12.73
N TYR A 87 9.14 16.50 -12.28
CA TYR A 87 9.14 16.06 -10.89
C TYR A 87 10.54 15.66 -10.39
N THR A 88 11.29 14.91 -11.20
CA THR A 88 12.67 14.51 -10.88
C THR A 88 13.57 15.73 -10.76
N GLY A 89 13.42 16.70 -11.68
CA GLY A 89 14.12 17.98 -11.59
C GLY A 89 13.77 18.74 -10.31
N LEU A 90 12.49 18.80 -9.95
CA LEU A 90 12.02 19.46 -8.74
C LEU A 90 12.59 18.81 -7.46
N VAL A 91 12.47 17.48 -7.34
CA VAL A 91 12.92 16.71 -6.16
C VAL A 91 14.43 16.66 -6.05
N SER A 92 15.16 16.61 -7.16
CA SER A 92 16.63 16.58 -7.16
C SER A 92 17.26 17.90 -6.70
N ASN A 93 16.51 19.01 -6.71
CA ASN A 93 17.01 20.27 -6.18
C ASN A 93 17.26 20.20 -4.67
N TRP A 94 18.50 20.45 -4.25
CA TRP A 94 18.89 20.33 -2.84
C TRP A 94 18.08 21.22 -1.88
N LYS A 95 17.66 22.43 -2.33
CA LYS A 95 16.83 23.33 -1.52
C LYS A 95 15.44 22.74 -1.26
N VAL A 96 14.84 22.12 -2.28
CA VAL A 96 13.53 21.46 -2.17
C VAL A 96 13.65 20.22 -1.30
N SER A 97 14.70 19.41 -1.54
CA SER A 97 15.01 18.24 -0.71
C SER A 97 15.18 18.63 0.77
N LEU A 98 15.94 19.69 1.07
CA LEU A 98 16.12 20.18 2.44
C LEU A 98 14.80 20.68 3.06
N ALA A 99 13.98 21.41 2.30
CA ALA A 99 12.67 21.84 2.78
C ALA A 99 11.74 20.65 3.08
N VAL A 100 11.69 19.64 2.21
CA VAL A 100 10.91 18.41 2.42
C VAL A 100 11.41 17.65 3.65
N MET A 101 12.73 17.55 3.82
CA MET A 101 13.32 16.92 5.01
C MET A 101 12.94 17.66 6.29
N LEU A 102 12.96 19.00 6.30
CA LEU A 102 12.50 19.78 7.45
C LEU A 102 11.02 19.56 7.76
N ILE A 103 10.15 19.57 6.74
CA ILE A 103 8.72 19.29 6.90
C ILE A 103 8.50 17.89 7.47
N TRP A 104 9.24 16.89 6.98
CA TRP A 104 9.15 15.52 7.46
C TRP A 104 9.57 15.40 8.93
N VAL A 105 10.65 16.08 9.35
CA VAL A 105 11.10 16.10 10.76
C VAL A 105 10.05 16.75 11.66
N VAL A 106 9.47 17.87 11.24
CA VAL A 106 8.38 18.54 11.98
C VAL A 106 7.16 17.63 12.09
N TYR A 107 6.78 16.96 11.00
CA TYR A 107 5.67 16.01 10.97
C TYR A 107 5.90 14.83 11.94
N VAL A 108 7.07 14.19 11.88
CA VAL A 108 7.41 13.08 12.77
C VAL A 108 7.46 13.54 14.23
N GLY A 109 8.05 14.70 14.52
CA GLY A 109 8.05 15.28 15.86
C GLY A 109 6.64 15.52 16.39
N GLY A 110 5.76 16.10 15.56
CA GLY A 110 4.35 16.31 15.89
C GLY A 110 3.61 14.99 16.14
N ALA A 111 3.85 13.96 15.33
CA ALA A 111 3.25 12.63 15.51
C ALA A 111 3.69 11.98 16.83
N ILE A 112 4.97 12.10 17.20
CA ILE A 112 5.49 11.60 18.49
C ILE A 112 4.83 12.34 19.65
N VAL A 113 4.72 13.66 19.59
CA VAL A 113 4.01 14.45 20.61
C VAL A 113 2.54 14.01 20.69
N GLY A 114 1.87 13.86 19.55
CA GLY A 114 0.49 13.38 19.47
C GLY A 114 0.29 12.01 20.12
N LEU A 115 1.27 11.11 20.00
CA LEU A 115 1.24 9.80 20.65
C LEU A 115 1.19 9.91 22.19
N PHE A 116 1.85 10.90 22.78
CA PHE A 116 1.81 11.13 24.24
C PHE A 116 0.47 11.72 24.73
N TYR A 117 -0.28 12.39 23.85
CA TYR A 117 -1.59 12.96 24.19
C TYR A 117 -2.76 12.01 23.91
N VAL A 118 -2.55 10.92 23.17
CA VAL A 118 -3.57 9.89 22.96
C VAL A 118 -3.87 9.20 24.29
N SER A 119 -4.99 9.60 24.90
CA SER A 119 -5.58 8.85 26.00
C SER A 119 -6.29 7.64 25.42
N ILE A 120 -5.89 6.45 25.84
CA ILE A 120 -6.48 5.18 25.40
C ILE A 120 -7.79 4.99 26.17
N ASP A 121 -8.84 5.68 25.74
CA ASP A 121 -10.18 5.50 26.28
C ASP A 121 -10.95 4.50 25.41
N LEU A 122 -10.81 3.21 25.74
CA LEU A 122 -11.58 2.11 25.16
C LEU A 122 -12.94 1.97 25.86
N SER A 123 -13.63 3.10 26.11
CA SER A 123 -14.93 3.06 26.78
C SER A 123 -15.94 2.25 25.94
N PRO A 124 -16.54 1.17 26.48
CA PRO A 124 -17.47 0.29 25.76
C PRO A 124 -18.65 1.02 25.11
N GLN A 125 -18.97 2.22 25.59
CA GLN A 125 -20.01 3.09 25.08
C GLN A 125 -19.82 3.50 23.60
N LYS A 126 -18.58 3.44 23.08
CA LYS A 126 -18.28 3.73 21.66
C LYS A 126 -18.54 2.54 20.72
N MET A 127 -18.72 1.33 21.26
CA MET A 127 -19.09 0.14 20.48
C MET A 127 -20.60 -0.11 20.42
N PHE A 128 -21.39 0.56 21.26
CA PHE A 128 -22.85 0.50 21.20
C PHE A 128 -23.38 1.62 20.29
N LEU A 129 -24.48 1.34 19.58
CA LEU A 129 -25.22 2.41 18.90
C LEU A 129 -25.63 3.46 19.94
N PRO A 130 -25.63 4.77 19.60
CA PRO A 130 -26.01 5.85 20.50
C PRO A 130 -27.36 5.65 21.22
N ASP A 131 -28.25 4.82 20.65
CA ASP A 131 -29.62 4.53 21.13
C ASP A 131 -29.80 3.13 21.77
N SER A 132 -28.73 2.43 22.15
CA SER A 132 -28.85 1.12 22.78
C SER A 132 -29.41 1.22 24.22
N LYS A 133 -30.47 0.45 24.54
CA LYS A 133 -31.08 0.35 25.88
C LYS A 133 -30.15 -0.19 27.00
N LEU A 134 -28.91 -0.53 26.66
CA LEU A 134 -27.87 -0.99 27.61
C LEU A 134 -27.02 0.15 28.18
N ILE A 135 -27.26 1.40 27.76
CA ILE A 135 -26.50 2.59 28.18
C ILE A 135 -27.20 3.35 29.33
N HIS A 136 -28.38 2.86 29.79
CA HIS A 136 -29.20 3.52 30.81
C HIS A 136 -29.43 2.66 32.06
#